data_AF-A0A957G3N6-F1
#
_entry.id   AF-A0A957G3N6-F1
#
_cell.length_a   1.000
_cell.length_b   1.000
_cell.length_c   1.000
_cell.angle_alpha   90.00
_cell.angle_beta   90.00
_cell.angle_gamma   90.00
#
_symmetry.space_group_name_H-M   'P 1'
#
loop_
_entity.id
_entity.type
_entity.pdbx_description
1 polymer ?
#
loop_
_entity_poly.entity_id
_entity_poly.type
_entity_poly.pdbx_seq_one_letter_code
_entity_poly.pdbx_strand_id
1 'polypeptide(L)'
;GRIETVGGWLAALPRPVLEAQPYLCLLDAFVHFSHHNFQAGEYSLARAEFLVELLPDEQAGNLLGEIATTRAVRAAFGLPPAEIIRQAELAKTLLDPENLWALASVNQSLGVAQWIEGDLAAAAESFGLAVRQAAQCGNIYIQGAALAYQSFLNAASGQFSRMGAMADELLALGAAQPTLPRSVVSVGMSARAYIALAQFKLEEAMQWGERALPPAEAGGSADFIFLPLSCLTVVAIAQKDWAKLAERLAAGRMLADTHNLVWVRHFMASLEVMALVDQRRYDEAGALLSEMQEVQFRPEESQVNTLQSRMEIYVASCRWRLHAGRSRQDSAGLTALVDELATALPEIDARALHYAWGRLAAVAALAQVTLGQTEAAVALLARLLRLAAREQWRFVFVSEGAPLATVLADERAALLAAGVPAGFLQELMAVFPQTTPDWPEPLTEREQEVVALIAAGLSNQEIANQLTITYGTAKRHVNNIYAKLGVNSRAQAILKAQELGMVNTPPGT
;
A
#
# COMPACT_ATOMS: atom_id res chain seq x y z
N GLY A 1 7.78 3.15 31.35
CA GLY A 1 7.96 1.80 31.92
C GLY A 1 9.43 1.50 32.25
N ARG A 2 10.06 0.56 31.53
CA ARG A 2 11.46 0.13 31.81
C ARG A 2 12.51 1.21 31.54
N ILE A 3 12.38 1.97 30.44
CA ILE A 3 13.29 3.06 30.10
C ILE A 3 13.25 4.18 31.15
N GLU A 4 12.07 4.55 31.63
CA GLU A 4 11.91 5.54 32.72
C GLU A 4 12.51 5.04 34.04
N THR A 5 12.42 3.74 34.31
CA THR A 5 13.01 3.14 35.51
C THR A 5 14.53 3.21 35.44
N VAL A 6 15.12 2.81 34.31
CA VAL A 6 16.58 2.89 34.07
C VAL A 6 17.04 4.35 34.09
N GLY A 7 16.32 5.26 33.43
CA GLY A 7 16.60 6.68 33.45
C GLY A 7 16.55 7.27 34.85
N GLY A 8 15.58 6.85 35.68
CA GLY A 8 15.50 7.23 37.09
C GLY A 8 16.67 6.73 37.92
N TRP A 9 17.14 5.51 37.67
CA TRP A 9 18.35 4.98 38.32
C TRP A 9 19.60 5.74 37.91
N LEU A 10 19.79 6.00 36.61
CA LEU A 10 20.94 6.75 36.10
C LEU A 10 20.95 8.19 36.63
N ALA A 11 19.80 8.86 36.67
CA ALA A 11 19.66 10.22 37.21
C ALA A 11 19.96 10.31 38.71
N ALA A 12 19.82 9.20 39.46
CA ALA A 12 20.16 9.14 40.88
C ALA A 12 21.67 8.94 41.15
N LEU A 13 22.45 8.57 40.13
CA LEU A 13 23.91 8.41 40.26
C LEU A 13 24.62 9.77 40.22
N PRO A 14 25.65 9.99 41.05
CA PRO A 14 26.51 11.16 40.90
C PRO A 14 27.16 11.18 39.52
N ARG A 15 27.16 12.33 38.85
CA ARG A 15 27.69 12.46 37.48
C ARG A 15 29.11 11.92 37.28
N PRO A 16 30.07 12.13 38.21
CA PRO A 16 31.41 11.52 38.10
C PRO A 16 31.40 9.98 38.12
N VAL A 17 30.41 9.34 38.75
CA VAL A 17 30.28 7.87 38.78
C VAL A 17 29.75 7.36 37.45
N LEU A 18 28.74 8.04 36.89
CA LEU A 18 28.19 7.72 35.58
C LEU A 18 29.25 7.88 34.48
N GLU A 19 29.98 9.00 34.48
CA GLU A 19 31.00 9.35 33.48
C GLU A 19 32.36 8.65 33.68
N ALA A 20 32.47 7.74 34.64
CA ALA A 20 33.67 6.93 34.90
C ALA A 20 33.56 5.50 34.38
N GLN A 21 32.37 5.05 33.97
CA GLN A 21 32.12 3.67 33.54
C GLN A 21 31.51 3.65 32.13
N PRO A 22 32.19 3.06 31.14
CA PRO A 22 31.72 3.06 29.75
C PRO A 22 30.30 2.52 29.56
N TYR A 23 29.95 1.44 30.28
CA TYR A 23 28.64 0.80 30.18
C TYR A 23 27.51 1.70 30.72
N LEU A 24 27.79 2.48 31.78
CA LEU A 24 26.82 3.46 32.29
C LEU A 24 26.61 4.60 31.29
N CYS A 25 27.69 5.07 30.65
CA CYS A 25 27.60 6.04 29.56
C CYS A 25 26.80 5.50 28.35
N LEU A 26 26.94 4.23 28.01
CA LEU A 26 26.18 3.58 26.94
C LEU A 26 24.68 3.50 27.26
N LEU A 27 24.33 3.08 28.48
CA LEU A 27 22.94 3.06 28.94
C LEU A 27 22.32 4.46 28.99
N ASP A 28 23.10 5.45 29.43
CA ASP A 28 22.69 6.85 29.47
C ASP A 28 22.42 7.41 28.07
N ALA A 29 23.28 7.08 27.10
CA ALA A 29 23.04 7.40 25.69
C ALA A 29 21.73 6.80 25.18
N PHE A 30 21.47 5.53 25.46
CA PHE A 30 20.23 4.85 25.05
C PHE A 30 18.98 5.52 25.65
N VAL A 31 19.02 5.91 26.92
CA VAL A 31 17.93 6.65 27.59
C VAL A 31 17.73 8.02 26.96
N HIS A 32 18.82 8.74 26.65
CA HIS A 32 18.74 10.04 25.97
C HIS A 32 18.11 9.91 24.58
N PHE A 33 18.52 8.92 23.79
CA PHE A 33 17.96 8.69 22.45
C PHE A 33 16.50 8.31 22.48
N SER A 34 16.07 7.51 23.46
CA SER A 34 14.67 7.15 23.66
C SER A 34 13.76 8.36 23.97
N HIS A 35 14.34 9.45 24.48
CA HIS A 35 13.64 10.71 24.74
C HIS A 35 13.92 11.78 23.67
N HIS A 36 14.49 11.40 22.52
CA HIS A 36 14.90 12.33 21.45
C HIS A 36 15.93 13.39 21.87
N ASN A 37 16.64 13.18 22.99
CA ASN A 37 17.70 14.06 23.49
C ASN A 37 19.04 13.73 22.81
N PHE A 38 19.07 13.99 21.52
CA PHE A 38 20.10 13.52 20.60
C PHE A 38 21.51 14.02 20.93
N GLN A 39 21.66 15.30 21.23
CA GLN A 39 22.97 15.87 21.57
C GLN A 39 23.53 15.30 22.88
N ALA A 40 22.68 15.12 23.88
CA ALA A 40 23.09 14.57 25.17
C ALA A 40 23.52 13.11 25.05
N GLY A 41 22.78 12.31 24.26
CA GLY A 41 23.17 10.92 24.05
C GLY A 41 24.47 10.76 23.25
N GLU A 42 24.74 11.62 22.26
CA GLU A 42 26.05 11.61 21.56
C GLU A 42 27.20 11.98 22.48
N TYR A 43 26.98 12.92 23.41
CA TYR A 43 27.97 13.23 24.44
C TYR A 43 28.27 12.00 25.30
N SER A 44 27.23 11.28 25.75
CA SER A 44 27.41 10.05 26.55
C SER A 44 28.12 8.95 25.75
N LEU A 45 27.84 8.79 24.45
CA LEU A 45 28.59 7.85 23.60
C LEU A 45 30.05 8.24 23.41
N ALA A 46 30.34 9.50 23.12
CA ALA A 46 31.72 9.98 23.00
C ALA A 46 32.50 9.80 24.32
N ARG A 47 31.82 9.97 25.47
CA ARG A 47 32.42 9.68 26.77
C ARG A 47 32.69 8.20 26.96
N ALA A 48 31.75 7.33 26.57
CA ALA A 48 31.96 5.88 26.62
C ALA A 48 33.18 5.49 25.78
N GLU A 49 33.26 5.95 24.54
CA GLU A 49 34.34 5.68 23.58
C GLU A 49 35.72 6.08 24.14
N PHE A 50 35.83 7.28 24.71
CA PHE A 50 37.06 7.72 25.39
C PHE A 50 37.49 6.79 26.53
N LEU A 51 36.54 6.28 27.31
CA LEU A 51 36.86 5.36 28.41
C LEU A 51 37.25 3.97 27.89
N VAL A 52 36.75 3.57 26.71
CA VAL A 52 37.10 2.28 26.09
C VAL A 52 38.55 2.24 25.64
N GLU A 53 39.11 3.36 25.17
CA GLU A 53 40.53 3.47 24.81
C GLU A 53 41.48 3.16 25.98
N LEU A 54 40.96 3.19 27.22
CA LEU A 54 41.71 2.90 28.45
C LEU A 54 41.57 1.43 28.90
N LEU A 55 40.75 0.62 28.22
CA LEU A 55 40.51 -0.80 28.53
C LEU A 55 41.46 -1.74 27.77
N PRO A 56 41.63 -2.99 28.22
CA PRO A 56 42.33 -4.03 27.46
C PRO A 56 41.63 -4.34 26.12
N ASP A 57 42.40 -4.63 25.07
CA ASP A 57 41.91 -4.85 23.68
C ASP A 57 40.73 -5.84 23.59
N GLU A 58 40.77 -6.93 24.35
CA GLU A 58 39.74 -7.99 24.34
C GLU A 58 38.36 -7.49 24.83
N GLN A 59 38.32 -6.54 25.76
CA GLN A 59 37.09 -5.91 26.25
C GLN A 59 36.73 -4.65 25.46
N ALA A 60 37.74 -3.99 24.88
CA ALA A 60 37.56 -2.78 24.10
C ALA A 60 36.81 -3.04 22.78
N GLY A 61 37.14 -4.12 22.07
CA GLY A 61 36.51 -4.48 20.79
C GLY A 61 34.98 -4.58 20.88
N ASN A 62 34.47 -5.46 21.74
CA ASN A 62 33.02 -5.66 21.87
C ASN A 62 32.28 -4.37 22.27
N LEU A 63 32.85 -3.59 23.19
CA LEU A 63 32.22 -2.37 23.68
C LEU A 63 32.22 -1.25 22.63
N LEU A 64 33.27 -1.13 21.82
CA LEU A 64 33.26 -0.26 20.63
C LEU A 64 32.20 -0.71 19.62
N GLY A 65 32.01 -2.03 19.47
CA GLY A 65 30.92 -2.60 18.68
C GLY A 65 29.53 -2.24 19.20
N GLU A 66 29.32 -2.23 20.52
CA GLU A 66 28.06 -1.79 21.15
C GLU A 66 27.80 -0.28 21.00
N ILE A 67 28.87 0.54 21.05
CA ILE A 67 28.78 1.99 20.76
C ILE A 67 28.36 2.20 19.30
N ALA A 68 29.02 1.52 18.35
CA ALA A 68 28.66 1.57 16.93
C ALA A 68 27.22 1.07 16.68
N THR A 69 26.80 0.02 17.39
CA THR A 69 25.40 -0.48 17.37
C THR A 69 24.43 0.60 17.81
N THR A 70 24.72 1.30 18.90
CA THR A 70 23.86 2.35 19.44
C THR A 70 23.79 3.55 18.49
N ARG A 71 24.90 3.89 17.81
CA ARG A 71 24.92 4.89 16.73
C ARG A 71 24.11 4.45 15.51
N ALA A 72 24.16 3.17 15.12
CA ALA A 72 23.34 2.64 14.01
C ALA A 72 21.84 2.71 14.31
N VAL A 73 21.43 2.26 15.51
CA VAL A 73 20.03 2.36 15.96
C VAL A 73 19.57 3.81 16.00
N ARG A 74 20.42 4.71 16.45
CA ARG A 74 20.15 6.14 16.45
C ARG A 74 20.01 6.72 15.05
N ALA A 75 20.90 6.33 14.14
CA ALA A 75 20.88 6.78 12.76
C ALA A 75 19.59 6.39 12.03
N ALA A 76 18.97 5.27 12.42
CA ALA A 76 17.65 4.88 11.92
C ALA A 76 16.55 5.92 12.21
N PHE A 77 16.75 6.84 13.17
CA PHE A 77 15.84 7.95 13.47
C PHE A 77 16.21 9.24 12.72
N GLY A 78 16.20 9.18 11.39
CA GLY A 78 16.25 10.38 10.53
C GLY A 78 17.63 10.78 10.01
N LEU A 79 18.64 9.91 10.11
CA LEU A 79 19.91 10.08 9.37
C LEU A 79 19.86 9.33 8.02
N PRO A 80 20.73 9.69 7.05
CA PRO A 80 20.78 9.01 5.76
C PRO A 80 21.11 7.50 5.89
N PRO A 81 20.58 6.62 5.01
CA PRO A 81 20.84 5.18 5.04
C PRO A 81 22.33 4.82 5.08
N ALA A 82 23.16 5.56 4.35
CA ALA A 82 24.61 5.36 4.31
C ALA A 82 25.27 5.42 5.70
N GLU A 83 24.80 6.29 6.60
CA GLU A 83 25.35 6.37 7.97
C GLU A 83 24.90 5.19 8.83
N ILE A 84 23.66 4.72 8.65
CA ILE A 84 23.16 3.51 9.31
C ILE A 84 24.02 2.31 8.91
N ILE A 85 24.23 2.13 7.60
CA ILE A 85 25.02 1.02 7.04
C ILE A 85 26.46 1.09 7.55
N ARG A 86 27.08 2.27 7.52
CA ARG A 86 28.47 2.46 7.98
C ARG A 86 28.64 2.05 9.44
N GLN A 87 27.73 2.48 10.32
CA GLN A 87 27.79 2.14 11.75
C GLN A 87 27.44 0.67 12.00
N ALA A 88 26.47 0.12 11.28
CA ALA A 88 26.09 -1.28 11.38
C ALA A 88 27.24 -2.21 10.96
N GLU A 89 27.92 -1.93 9.85
CA GLU A 89 29.05 -2.74 9.39
C GLU A 89 30.27 -2.58 10.32
N LEU A 90 30.54 -1.38 10.84
CA LEU A 90 31.56 -1.18 11.88
C LEU A 90 31.24 -1.98 13.15
N ALA A 91 29.96 -2.03 13.56
CA ALA A 91 29.57 -2.83 14.71
C ALA A 91 29.83 -4.32 14.48
N LYS A 92 29.48 -4.86 13.30
CA LYS A 92 29.69 -6.29 12.98
C LYS A 92 31.17 -6.71 13.02
N THR A 93 32.10 -5.83 12.67
CA THR A 93 33.54 -6.16 12.69
C THR A 93 34.12 -6.16 14.11
N LEU A 94 33.47 -5.47 15.05
CA LEU A 94 33.97 -5.26 16.41
C LEU A 94 33.25 -6.09 17.47
N LEU A 95 31.98 -6.42 17.25
CA LEU A 95 31.15 -7.17 18.20
C LEU A 95 31.64 -8.61 18.38
N ASP A 96 31.56 -9.08 19.63
CA ASP A 96 31.68 -10.50 19.92
C ASP A 96 30.53 -11.28 19.22
N PRO A 97 30.82 -12.36 18.47
CA PRO A 97 29.78 -13.22 17.89
C PRO A 97 28.74 -13.74 18.88
N GLU A 98 29.07 -13.87 20.16
CA GLU A 98 28.14 -14.28 21.22
C GLU A 98 27.25 -13.14 21.74
N ASN A 99 27.53 -11.88 21.36
CA ASN A 99 26.72 -10.72 21.72
C ASN A 99 25.45 -10.61 20.84
N LEU A 100 24.58 -11.59 20.98
CA LEU A 100 23.34 -11.72 20.20
C LEU A 100 22.41 -10.52 20.37
N TRP A 101 22.48 -9.80 21.49
CA TRP A 101 21.66 -8.62 21.74
C TRP A 101 22.06 -7.45 20.82
N ALA A 102 23.36 -7.15 20.74
CA ALA A 102 23.87 -6.10 19.86
C ALA A 102 23.73 -6.50 18.38
N LEU A 103 24.07 -7.75 18.05
CA LEU A 103 23.94 -8.26 16.68
C LEU A 103 22.50 -8.20 16.15
N ALA A 104 21.50 -8.53 16.98
CA ALA A 104 20.10 -8.40 16.59
C ALA A 104 19.72 -6.94 16.28
N SER A 105 20.22 -5.99 17.08
CA SER A 105 19.98 -4.54 16.91
C SER A 105 20.64 -4.00 15.64
N VAL A 106 21.86 -4.44 15.36
CA VAL A 106 22.61 -4.11 14.14
C VAL A 106 21.88 -4.61 12.91
N ASN A 107 21.49 -5.89 12.90
CA ASN A 107 20.81 -6.49 11.76
C ASN A 107 19.42 -5.87 11.53
N GLN A 108 18.70 -5.48 12.58
CA GLN A 108 17.45 -4.73 12.44
C GLN A 108 17.70 -3.36 11.78
N SER A 109 18.70 -2.62 12.26
CA SER A 109 19.04 -1.28 11.73
C SER A 109 19.50 -1.35 10.27
N LEU A 110 20.33 -2.34 9.93
CA LEU A 110 20.77 -2.59 8.57
C LEU A 110 19.59 -2.93 7.65
N GLY A 111 18.66 -3.77 8.12
CA GLY A 111 17.44 -4.10 7.39
C GLY A 111 16.60 -2.87 7.06
N VAL A 112 16.47 -1.92 8.00
CA VAL A 112 15.78 -0.64 7.76
C VAL A 112 16.48 0.18 6.69
N ALA A 113 17.82 0.30 6.74
CA ALA A 113 18.58 1.05 5.75
C ALA A 113 18.44 0.45 4.34
N GLN A 114 18.61 -0.87 4.22
CA GLN A 114 18.45 -1.61 2.96
C GLN A 114 17.03 -1.49 2.40
N TRP A 115 16.02 -1.50 3.27
CA TRP A 115 14.64 -1.28 2.87
C TRP A 115 14.42 0.13 2.31
N ILE A 116 14.99 1.16 2.93
CA ILE A 116 14.93 2.55 2.44
C ILE A 116 15.63 2.68 1.08
N GLU A 117 16.77 2.02 0.89
CA GLU A 117 17.52 1.97 -0.38
C GLU A 117 16.81 1.13 -1.46
N GLY A 118 15.86 0.27 -1.07
CA GLY A 118 15.06 -0.55 -1.97
C GLY A 118 15.61 -1.94 -2.24
N ASP A 119 16.66 -2.37 -1.54
CA ASP A 119 17.14 -3.75 -1.59
C ASP A 119 16.32 -4.64 -0.65
N LEU A 120 15.15 -5.06 -1.13
CA LEU A 120 14.22 -5.88 -0.35
C LEU A 120 14.79 -7.25 0.01
N ALA A 121 15.71 -7.79 -0.81
CA ALA A 121 16.31 -9.09 -0.59
C ALA A 121 17.29 -9.03 0.59
N ALA A 122 18.21 -8.06 0.56
CA ALA A 122 19.14 -7.84 1.66
C ALA A 122 18.41 -7.45 2.95
N ALA A 123 17.38 -6.59 2.85
CA ALA A 123 16.56 -6.21 3.99
C ALA A 123 15.88 -7.44 4.63
N ALA A 124 15.32 -8.35 3.82
CA ALA A 124 14.67 -9.56 4.31
C ALA A 124 15.64 -10.48 5.05
N GLU A 125 16.87 -10.62 4.55
CA GLU A 125 17.94 -11.38 5.21
C GLU A 125 18.31 -10.77 6.55
N SER A 126 18.58 -9.46 6.58
CA SER A 126 18.95 -8.71 7.78
C SER A 126 17.87 -8.80 8.86
N PHE A 127 16.59 -8.56 8.53
CA PHE A 127 15.52 -8.75 9.51
C PHE A 127 15.37 -10.21 9.94
N GLY A 128 15.60 -11.17 9.05
CA GLY A 128 15.53 -12.59 9.40
C GLY A 128 16.60 -12.99 10.41
N LEU A 129 17.81 -12.46 10.27
CA LEU A 129 18.87 -12.60 11.27
C LEU A 129 18.47 -11.94 12.60
N ALA A 130 17.93 -10.72 12.55
CA ALA A 130 17.49 -9.99 13.73
C ALA A 130 16.42 -10.77 14.52
N VAL A 131 15.40 -11.33 13.86
CA VAL A 131 14.35 -12.16 14.50
C VAL A 131 14.98 -13.36 15.21
N ARG A 132 15.84 -14.13 14.53
CA ARG A 132 16.47 -15.33 15.10
C ARG A 132 17.34 -15.01 16.31
N GLN A 133 18.20 -14.01 16.19
CA GLN A 133 19.11 -13.60 17.26
C GLN A 133 18.35 -13.03 18.46
N ALA A 134 17.34 -12.19 18.21
CA ALA A 134 16.48 -11.64 19.25
C ALA A 134 15.69 -12.72 20.00
N ALA A 135 15.18 -13.73 19.29
CA ALA A 135 14.51 -14.87 19.90
C ALA A 135 15.46 -15.68 20.81
N GLN A 136 16.71 -15.91 20.36
CA GLN A 136 17.71 -16.65 21.13
C GLN A 136 18.14 -15.92 22.41
N CYS A 137 18.30 -14.59 22.36
CA CYS A 137 18.70 -13.80 23.53
C CYS A 137 17.52 -13.30 24.38
N GLY A 138 16.29 -13.67 24.01
CA GLY A 138 15.07 -13.25 24.73
C GLY A 138 14.72 -11.76 24.58
N ASN A 139 15.24 -11.08 23.56
CA ASN A 139 14.90 -9.69 23.27
C ASN A 139 13.59 -9.59 22.49
N ILE A 140 12.48 -9.69 23.22
CA ILE A 140 11.12 -9.67 22.65
C ILE A 140 10.80 -8.39 21.86
N TYR A 141 11.48 -7.27 22.16
CA TYR A 141 11.21 -5.98 21.51
C TYR A 141 11.79 -5.94 20.09
N ILE A 142 13.05 -6.35 19.94
CA ILE A 142 13.68 -6.45 18.62
C ILE A 142 13.04 -7.57 17.81
N GLN A 143 12.70 -8.69 18.44
CA GLN A 143 11.99 -9.78 17.76
C GLN A 143 10.66 -9.26 17.18
N GLY A 144 9.84 -8.60 18.00
CA GLY A 144 8.56 -8.06 17.56
C GLY A 144 8.70 -6.99 16.47
N ALA A 145 9.65 -6.06 16.61
CA ALA A 145 9.90 -5.03 15.62
C ALA A 145 10.43 -5.60 14.28
N ALA A 146 11.32 -6.59 14.31
CA ALA A 146 11.84 -7.21 13.11
C ALA A 146 10.75 -8.03 12.37
N LEU A 147 9.88 -8.75 13.09
CA LEU A 147 8.69 -9.42 12.51
C LEU A 147 7.74 -8.41 11.84
N ALA A 148 7.54 -7.25 12.48
CA ALA A 148 6.76 -6.15 11.91
C ALA A 148 7.37 -5.67 10.58
N TYR A 149 8.67 -5.38 10.53
CA TYR A 149 9.33 -4.95 9.29
C TYR A 149 9.30 -6.00 8.18
N GLN A 150 9.49 -7.29 8.52
CA GLN A 150 9.35 -8.37 7.55
C GLN A 150 7.93 -8.45 6.98
N SER A 151 6.90 -8.11 7.75
CA SER A 151 5.53 -8.06 7.24
C SER A 151 5.38 -7.03 6.11
N PHE A 152 6.03 -5.86 6.20
CA PHE A 152 6.02 -4.86 5.13
C PHE A 152 6.76 -5.32 3.87
N LEU A 153 7.94 -5.92 4.04
CA LEU A 153 8.71 -6.44 2.91
C LEU A 153 7.92 -7.50 2.15
N ASN A 154 7.31 -8.43 2.88
CA ASN A 154 6.51 -9.48 2.26
C ASN A 154 5.24 -8.92 1.60
N ALA A 155 4.62 -7.86 2.15
CA ALA A 155 3.52 -7.18 1.49
C ALA A 155 3.94 -6.55 0.15
N ALA A 156 5.06 -5.83 0.13
CA ALA A 156 5.60 -5.19 -1.07
C ALA A 156 5.96 -6.22 -2.17
N SER A 157 6.57 -7.34 -1.76
CA SER A 157 6.87 -8.46 -2.65
C SER A 157 5.68 -9.38 -2.96
N GLY A 158 4.50 -9.09 -2.41
CA GLY A 158 3.26 -9.85 -2.59
C GLY A 158 3.26 -11.25 -1.99
N GLN A 159 4.20 -11.56 -1.10
CA GLN A 159 4.37 -12.85 -0.40
C GLN A 159 3.45 -12.93 0.83
N PHE A 160 2.13 -12.85 0.63
CA PHE A 160 1.14 -12.80 1.71
C PHE A 160 1.12 -14.03 2.61
N SER A 161 1.50 -15.20 2.09
CA SER A 161 1.65 -16.42 2.88
C SER A 161 2.74 -16.27 3.94
N ARG A 162 3.90 -15.71 3.56
CA ARG A 162 4.99 -15.42 4.51
C ARG A 162 4.62 -14.29 5.47
N MET A 163 3.98 -13.24 4.96
CA MET A 163 3.43 -12.17 5.80
C MET A 163 2.46 -12.71 6.86
N GLY A 164 1.63 -13.70 6.51
CA GLY A 164 0.71 -14.36 7.43
C GLY A 164 1.43 -15.12 8.54
N ALA A 165 2.51 -15.84 8.20
CA ALA A 165 3.35 -16.50 9.20
C ALA A 165 3.98 -15.51 10.19
N MET A 166 4.49 -14.38 9.70
CA MET A 166 5.07 -13.33 10.55
C MET A 166 4.00 -12.68 11.45
N ALA A 167 2.81 -12.43 10.90
CA ALA A 167 1.67 -11.93 11.67
C ALA A 167 1.29 -12.88 12.80
N ASP A 168 1.27 -14.19 12.52
CA ASP A 168 0.94 -15.21 13.52
C ASP A 168 1.98 -15.32 14.61
N GLU A 169 3.25 -15.30 14.26
CA GLU A 169 4.34 -15.28 15.23
C GLU A 169 4.25 -14.02 16.12
N LEU A 170 4.00 -12.85 15.54
CA LEU A 170 3.90 -11.59 16.27
C LEU A 170 2.68 -11.55 17.22
N LEU A 171 1.53 -12.07 16.78
CA LEU A 171 0.33 -12.19 17.62
C LEU A 171 0.53 -13.20 18.75
N ALA A 172 1.17 -14.33 18.47
CA ALA A 172 1.50 -15.34 19.47
C ALA A 172 2.52 -14.80 20.50
N LEU A 173 3.54 -14.08 20.04
CA LEU A 173 4.51 -13.41 20.90
C LEU A 173 3.83 -12.40 21.83
N GLY A 174 2.93 -11.58 21.30
CA GLY A 174 2.15 -10.63 22.09
C GLY A 174 1.23 -11.30 23.12
N ALA A 175 0.64 -12.45 22.79
CA ALA A 175 -0.17 -13.22 23.73
C ALA A 175 0.68 -13.87 24.85
N ALA A 176 1.88 -14.33 24.53
CA ALA A 176 2.81 -14.95 25.48
C ALA A 176 3.56 -13.94 26.36
N GLN A 177 3.77 -12.72 25.86
CA GLN A 177 4.60 -11.68 26.51
C GLN A 177 3.79 -10.39 26.71
N PRO A 178 3.05 -10.25 27.83
CA PRO A 178 2.22 -9.07 28.10
C PRO A 178 3.00 -7.74 28.20
N THR A 179 4.33 -7.81 28.33
CA THR A 179 5.23 -6.66 28.37
C THR A 179 5.60 -6.13 26.97
N LEU A 180 5.31 -6.88 25.90
CA LEU A 180 5.46 -6.40 24.54
C LEU A 180 4.46 -5.24 24.30
N PRO A 181 4.89 -4.10 23.73
CA PRO A 181 3.96 -3.01 23.48
C PRO A 181 2.83 -3.44 22.57
N ARG A 182 1.60 -3.06 22.94
CA ARG A 182 0.42 -3.37 22.13
C ARG A 182 0.48 -2.75 20.73
N SER A 183 1.21 -1.63 20.58
CA SER A 183 1.47 -0.99 19.29
C SER A 183 2.40 -1.79 18.37
N VAL A 184 3.23 -2.67 18.92
CA VAL A 184 4.01 -3.62 18.11
C VAL A 184 3.10 -4.78 17.68
N VAL A 185 2.25 -5.28 18.60
CA VAL A 185 1.27 -6.33 18.30
C VAL A 185 0.24 -5.88 17.24
N SER A 186 -0.11 -4.59 17.20
CA SER A 186 -1.03 -4.04 16.19
C SER A 186 -0.52 -4.18 14.76
N VAL A 187 0.79 -4.30 14.55
CA VAL A 187 1.35 -4.56 13.21
C VAL A 187 0.95 -5.95 12.72
N GLY A 188 0.94 -6.96 13.59
CA GLY A 188 0.47 -8.31 13.24
C GLY A 188 -1.02 -8.30 12.88
N MET A 189 -1.83 -7.55 13.62
CA MET A 189 -3.26 -7.35 13.29
C MET A 189 -3.44 -6.63 11.95
N SER A 190 -2.66 -5.57 11.71
CA SER A 190 -2.66 -4.83 10.43
C SER A 190 -2.24 -5.74 9.28
N ALA A 191 -1.26 -6.61 9.49
CA ALA A 191 -0.82 -7.56 8.48
C ALA A 191 -1.95 -8.53 8.09
N ARG A 192 -2.71 -9.03 9.08
CA ARG A 192 -3.93 -9.82 8.80
C ARG A 192 -4.97 -9.02 8.01
N ALA A 193 -5.15 -7.73 8.32
CA ALA A 193 -6.03 -6.85 7.57
C ALA A 193 -5.60 -6.72 6.09
N TYR A 194 -4.31 -6.50 5.82
CA TYR A 194 -3.77 -6.42 4.47
C TYR A 194 -3.87 -7.73 3.68
N ILE A 195 -3.64 -8.88 4.34
CA ILE A 195 -3.81 -10.19 3.69
C ILE A 195 -5.27 -10.38 3.29
N ALA A 196 -6.22 -10.09 4.19
CA ALA A 196 -7.65 -10.16 3.90
C ALA A 196 -8.04 -9.19 2.78
N LEU A 197 -7.51 -7.96 2.80
CA LEU A 197 -7.72 -6.97 1.75
C LEU A 197 -7.21 -7.49 0.39
N ALA A 198 -5.98 -7.99 0.32
CA ALA A 198 -5.40 -8.54 -0.91
C ALA A 198 -6.24 -9.70 -1.47
N GLN A 199 -6.84 -10.51 -0.59
CA GLN A 199 -7.76 -11.61 -0.94
C GLN A 199 -9.19 -11.14 -1.26
N PHE A 200 -9.48 -9.83 -1.20
CA PHE A 200 -10.80 -9.23 -1.36
C PHE A 200 -11.83 -9.70 -0.32
N LYS A 201 -11.41 -9.95 0.92
CA LYS A 201 -12.28 -10.24 2.07
C LYS A 201 -12.48 -8.98 2.90
N LEU A 202 -13.33 -8.06 2.40
CA LEU A 202 -13.43 -6.69 2.92
C LEU A 202 -13.90 -6.63 4.39
N GLU A 203 -14.91 -7.40 4.78
CA GLU A 203 -15.35 -7.46 6.19
C GLU A 203 -14.25 -7.97 7.13
N GLU A 204 -13.51 -9.01 6.73
CA GLU A 204 -12.39 -9.53 7.54
C GLU A 204 -11.26 -8.50 7.64
N ALA A 205 -10.93 -7.82 6.53
CA ALA A 205 -9.95 -6.74 6.51
C ALA A 205 -10.34 -5.59 7.44
N MET A 206 -11.62 -5.19 7.40
CA MET A 206 -12.17 -4.16 8.27
C MET A 206 -12.05 -4.54 9.76
N GLN A 207 -12.48 -5.74 10.12
CA GLN A 207 -12.44 -6.22 11.51
C GLN A 207 -11.02 -6.24 12.07
N TRP A 208 -10.04 -6.71 11.28
CA TRP A 208 -8.64 -6.70 11.70
C TRP A 208 -8.07 -5.27 11.79
N GLY A 209 -8.39 -4.40 10.83
CA GLY A 209 -7.96 -3.00 10.83
C GLY A 209 -8.50 -2.23 12.03
N GLU A 210 -9.78 -2.37 12.35
CA GLU A 210 -10.42 -1.70 13.49
C GLU A 210 -9.89 -2.20 14.84
N ARG A 211 -9.50 -3.49 14.92
CA ARG A 211 -8.83 -4.04 16.11
C ARG A 211 -7.39 -3.54 16.26
N ALA A 212 -6.71 -3.28 15.15
CA ALA A 212 -5.32 -2.83 15.13
C ALA A 212 -5.15 -1.34 15.46
N LEU A 213 -6.13 -0.50 15.10
CA LEU A 213 -5.99 0.95 15.19
C LEU A 213 -5.83 1.49 16.63
N PRO A 214 -6.69 1.15 17.62
CA PRO A 214 -6.55 1.68 18.98
C PRO A 214 -5.20 1.37 19.67
N PRO A 215 -4.66 0.13 19.62
CA PRO A 215 -3.35 -0.13 20.21
C PRO A 215 -2.20 0.54 19.44
N ALA A 216 -2.35 0.81 18.13
CA ALA A 216 -1.39 1.59 17.38
C ALA A 216 -1.38 3.05 17.83
N GLU A 217 -2.55 3.68 17.97
CA GLU A 217 -2.71 5.07 18.44
C GLU A 217 -2.16 5.26 19.85
N ALA A 218 -2.45 4.32 20.76
CA ALA A 218 -1.93 4.35 22.12
C ALA A 218 -0.39 4.28 22.18
N GLY A 219 0.27 3.74 21.16
CA GLY A 219 1.73 3.69 21.06
C GLY A 219 2.38 4.95 20.50
N GLY A 220 1.61 5.84 19.86
CA GLY A 220 2.08 7.13 19.35
C GLY A 220 3.07 7.08 18.17
N SER A 221 3.41 5.90 17.64
CA SER A 221 4.26 5.77 16.45
C SER A 221 3.43 5.94 15.19
N ALA A 222 3.78 6.96 14.38
CA ALA A 222 3.05 7.25 13.15
C ALA A 222 3.10 6.09 12.14
N ASP A 223 4.21 5.36 12.07
CA ASP A 223 4.33 4.18 11.20
C ASP A 223 3.30 3.10 11.57
N PHE A 224 3.09 2.88 12.87
CA PHE A 224 2.14 1.85 13.35
C PHE A 224 0.68 2.29 13.19
N ILE A 225 0.39 3.59 13.32
CA ILE A 225 -0.96 4.15 13.13
C ILE A 225 -1.33 4.13 11.64
N PHE A 226 -0.37 4.47 10.77
CA PHE A 226 -0.56 4.57 9.34
C PHE A 226 -1.05 3.27 8.69
N LEU A 227 -0.59 2.11 9.16
CA LEU A 227 -0.89 0.81 8.53
C LEU A 227 -2.36 0.40 8.62
N PRO A 228 -2.98 0.30 9.81
CA PRO A 228 -4.39 -0.01 9.88
C PRO A 228 -5.22 1.11 9.26
N LEU A 229 -4.80 2.37 9.39
CA LEU A 229 -5.52 3.51 8.80
C LEU A 229 -5.58 3.44 7.28
N SER A 230 -4.45 3.19 6.61
CA SER A 230 -4.40 3.08 5.15
C SER A 230 -5.14 1.85 4.65
N CYS A 231 -5.02 0.69 5.32
CA CYS A 231 -5.83 -0.49 5.01
C CYS A 231 -7.33 -0.20 5.11
N LEU A 232 -7.79 0.40 6.21
CA LEU A 232 -9.19 0.79 6.41
C LEU A 232 -9.66 1.84 5.40
N THR A 233 -8.75 2.72 4.95
CA THR A 233 -9.05 3.70 3.90
C THR A 233 -9.35 2.98 2.58
N VAL A 234 -8.51 2.02 2.18
CA VAL A 234 -8.74 1.21 0.99
C VAL A 234 -10.02 0.37 1.10
N VAL A 235 -10.32 -0.18 2.28
CA VAL A 235 -11.60 -0.87 2.53
C VAL A 235 -12.79 0.06 2.30
N ALA A 236 -12.75 1.30 2.78
CA ALA A 236 -13.80 2.30 2.53
C ALA A 236 -13.99 2.59 1.04
N ILE A 237 -12.88 2.71 0.28
CA ILE A 237 -12.92 2.89 -1.18
C ILE A 237 -13.61 1.69 -1.83
N ALA A 238 -13.18 0.47 -1.48
CA ALA A 238 -13.70 -0.77 -2.06
C ALA A 238 -15.20 -0.99 -1.76
N GLN A 239 -15.65 -0.62 -0.56
CA GLN A 239 -17.07 -0.67 -0.15
C GLN A 239 -17.89 0.52 -0.66
N LYS A 240 -17.26 1.52 -1.29
CA LYS A 240 -17.87 2.81 -1.65
C LYS A 240 -18.49 3.55 -0.45
N ASP A 241 -17.93 3.36 0.74
CA ASP A 241 -18.33 4.10 1.94
C ASP A 241 -17.58 5.45 1.99
N TRP A 242 -18.16 6.43 1.29
CA TRP A 242 -17.57 7.76 1.16
C TRP A 242 -17.52 8.54 2.48
N ALA A 243 -18.42 8.23 3.42
CA ALA A 243 -18.43 8.87 4.73
C ALA A 243 -17.21 8.40 5.55
N LYS A 244 -17.00 7.07 5.62
CA LYS A 244 -15.81 6.50 6.27
C LYS A 244 -14.52 6.87 5.55
N LEU A 245 -14.54 6.97 4.22
CA LEU A 245 -13.39 7.47 3.46
C LEU A 245 -12.98 8.87 3.93
N ALA A 246 -13.93 9.81 4.00
CA ALA A 246 -13.65 11.18 4.40
C ALA A 246 -13.08 11.26 5.84
N GLU A 247 -13.64 10.49 6.77
CA GLU A 247 -13.13 10.36 8.15
C GLU A 247 -11.67 9.89 8.16
N ARG A 248 -11.35 8.84 7.39
CA ARG A 248 -10.02 8.21 7.37
C ARG A 248 -8.98 9.07 6.65
N LEU A 249 -9.35 9.75 5.57
CA LEU A 249 -8.48 10.73 4.91
C LEU A 249 -8.17 11.92 5.82
N ALA A 250 -9.16 12.41 6.59
CA ALA A 250 -8.93 13.46 7.57
C ALA A 250 -7.98 13.02 8.69
N ALA A 251 -8.16 11.80 9.22
CA ALA A 251 -7.24 11.23 10.21
C ALA A 251 -5.81 11.07 9.64
N GLY A 252 -5.67 10.65 8.39
CA GLY A 252 -4.37 10.49 7.74
C GLY A 252 -3.65 11.82 7.52
N ARG A 253 -4.39 12.88 7.16
CA ARG A 253 -3.85 14.25 7.07
C ARG A 253 -3.41 14.76 8.44
N MET A 254 -4.22 14.57 9.47
CA MET A 254 -3.86 14.95 10.84
C MET A 254 -2.60 14.22 11.31
N LEU A 255 -2.46 12.92 11.00
CA LEU A 255 -1.26 12.15 11.32
C LEU A 255 -0.02 12.73 10.60
N ALA A 256 -0.15 13.03 9.30
CA ALA A 256 0.92 13.63 8.52
C ALA A 256 1.34 15.01 9.05
N ASP A 257 0.38 15.86 9.39
CA ASP A 257 0.63 17.21 9.92
C ASP A 257 1.28 17.18 11.31
N THR A 258 0.75 16.33 12.20
CA THR A 258 1.22 16.21 13.59
C THR A 258 2.70 15.81 13.66
N HIS A 259 3.13 14.92 12.77
CA HIS A 259 4.49 14.38 12.77
C HIS A 259 5.37 14.93 11.65
N ASN A 260 4.88 15.89 10.88
CA ASN A 260 5.55 16.46 9.70
C ASN A 260 6.02 15.38 8.68
N LEU A 261 5.15 14.41 8.41
CA LEU A 261 5.47 13.25 7.56
C LEU A 261 4.96 13.47 6.13
N VAL A 262 5.84 14.00 5.28
CA VAL A 262 5.56 14.23 3.85
C VAL A 262 5.09 12.94 3.16
N TRP A 263 5.71 11.80 3.47
CA TRP A 263 5.36 10.53 2.85
C TRP A 263 3.92 10.07 3.19
N VAL A 264 3.46 10.26 4.43
CA VAL A 264 2.06 9.93 4.82
C VAL A 264 1.10 10.81 4.04
N ARG A 265 1.39 12.12 3.94
CA ARG A 265 0.55 13.07 3.19
C ARG A 265 0.36 12.61 1.75
N HIS A 266 1.46 12.28 1.07
CA HIS A 266 1.41 11.87 -0.33
C HIS A 266 0.73 10.51 -0.51
N PHE A 267 0.96 9.56 0.40
CA PHE A 267 0.28 8.28 0.38
C PHE A 267 -1.24 8.46 0.52
N MET A 268 -1.70 9.22 1.51
CA MET A 268 -3.13 9.45 1.73
C MET A 268 -3.77 10.18 0.55
N ALA A 269 -3.06 11.14 -0.06
CA ALA A 269 -3.51 11.80 -1.28
C ALA A 269 -3.60 10.83 -2.47
N SER A 270 -2.70 9.86 -2.59
CA SER A 270 -2.79 8.81 -3.62
C SER A 270 -4.04 7.93 -3.47
N LEU A 271 -4.49 7.66 -2.24
CA LEU A 271 -5.75 6.97 -1.97
C LEU A 271 -6.96 7.85 -2.30
N GLU A 272 -6.87 9.16 -2.07
CA GLU A 272 -7.89 10.12 -2.48
C GLU A 272 -8.02 10.19 -4.00
N VAL A 273 -6.90 10.20 -4.74
CA VAL A 273 -6.87 10.06 -6.20
C VAL A 273 -7.57 8.77 -6.64
N MET A 274 -7.27 7.64 -5.98
CA MET A 274 -7.92 6.35 -6.28
C MET A 274 -9.44 6.45 -6.13
N ALA A 275 -9.92 7.04 -5.04
CA ALA A 275 -11.35 7.22 -4.79
C ALA A 275 -12.02 8.16 -5.81
N LEU A 276 -11.35 9.25 -6.19
CA LEU A 276 -11.83 10.19 -7.20
C LEU A 276 -11.93 9.52 -8.58
N VAL A 277 -10.97 8.67 -8.95
CA VAL A 277 -11.02 7.86 -10.17
C VAL A 277 -12.21 6.89 -10.15
N ASP A 278 -12.49 6.23 -9.02
CA ASP A 278 -13.64 5.32 -8.87
C ASP A 278 -14.98 6.06 -9.00
N GLN A 279 -15.03 7.31 -8.54
CA GLN A 279 -16.16 8.22 -8.70
C GLN A 279 -16.23 8.88 -10.09
N ARG A 280 -15.29 8.57 -10.99
CA ARG A 280 -15.15 9.19 -12.33
C ARG A 280 -14.90 10.71 -12.30
N ARG A 281 -14.38 11.23 -11.20
CA ARG A 281 -14.04 12.65 -10.98
C ARG A 281 -12.60 12.92 -11.42
N TYR A 282 -12.32 12.68 -12.71
CA TYR A 282 -10.94 12.68 -13.23
C TYR A 282 -10.26 14.04 -13.21
N ASP A 283 -11.00 15.14 -13.33
CA ASP A 283 -10.43 16.48 -13.31
C ASP A 283 -9.95 16.86 -11.90
N GLU A 284 -10.70 16.48 -10.86
CA GLU A 284 -10.30 16.68 -9.46
C GLU A 284 -9.12 15.78 -9.08
N ALA A 285 -9.11 14.53 -9.53
CA ALA A 285 -7.96 13.64 -9.37
C ALA A 285 -6.69 14.23 -10.04
N GLY A 286 -6.83 14.81 -11.24
CA GLY A 286 -5.73 15.46 -11.94
C GLY A 286 -5.26 16.75 -11.25
N ALA A 287 -6.17 17.53 -10.68
CA ALA A 287 -5.83 18.72 -9.90
C ALA A 287 -5.03 18.34 -8.64
N LEU A 288 -5.47 17.32 -7.90
CA LEU A 288 -4.76 16.84 -6.72
C LEU A 288 -3.35 16.32 -7.06
N LEU A 289 -3.21 15.54 -8.14
CA LEU A 289 -1.88 15.12 -8.62
C LEU A 289 -1.00 16.32 -9.04
N SER A 290 -1.59 17.36 -9.63
CA SER A 290 -0.86 18.57 -10.03
C SER A 290 -0.38 19.37 -8.83
N GLU A 291 -1.20 19.49 -7.78
CA GLU A 291 -0.83 20.13 -6.51
C GLU A 291 0.35 19.42 -5.83
N MET A 292 0.37 18.09 -5.91
CA MET A 292 1.48 17.26 -5.44
C MET A 292 2.71 17.28 -6.38
N GLN A 293 2.57 17.84 -7.59
CA GLN A 293 3.56 17.81 -8.68
C GLN A 293 3.84 16.42 -9.28
N GLU A 294 2.87 15.49 -9.19
CA GLU A 294 3.04 14.06 -9.49
C GLU A 294 2.35 13.55 -10.78
N VAL A 295 1.98 14.46 -11.69
CA VAL A 295 1.30 14.10 -12.96
C VAL A 295 2.16 13.22 -13.86
N GLN A 296 3.49 13.39 -13.82
CA GLN A 296 4.48 12.59 -14.56
C GLN A 296 5.44 11.88 -13.59
N PHE A 297 4.95 11.52 -12.40
CA PHE A 297 5.77 10.97 -11.34
C PHE A 297 6.59 9.76 -11.78
N ARG A 298 7.90 9.82 -11.56
CA ARG A 298 8.80 8.69 -11.67
C ARG A 298 9.37 8.36 -10.30
N PRO A 299 9.21 7.12 -9.81
CA PRO A 299 9.69 6.73 -8.48
C PRO A 299 11.19 6.95 -8.23
N GLU A 300 12.00 7.00 -9.30
CA GLU A 300 13.45 7.24 -9.25
C GLU A 300 13.80 8.71 -8.93
N GLU A 301 12.93 9.65 -9.29
CA GLU A 301 13.23 11.10 -9.37
C GLU A 301 12.71 11.89 -8.15
N SER A 302 12.04 11.22 -7.21
CA SER A 302 11.29 11.86 -6.12
C SER A 302 12.07 12.07 -4.82
N GLN A 303 11.82 13.20 -4.15
CA GLN A 303 12.30 13.50 -2.80
C GLN A 303 11.48 12.82 -1.68
N VAL A 304 10.48 12.00 -2.02
CA VAL A 304 9.70 11.25 -1.02
C VAL A 304 10.55 10.10 -0.47
N ASN A 305 10.80 10.13 0.84
CA ASN A 305 11.82 9.30 1.50
C ASN A 305 11.58 7.78 1.46
N THR A 306 10.36 7.29 1.23
CA THR A 306 10.07 5.84 1.25
C THR A 306 9.67 5.30 -0.12
N LEU A 307 10.37 4.27 -0.60
CA LEU A 307 10.08 3.58 -1.87
C LEU A 307 8.62 3.15 -1.98
N GLN A 308 8.01 2.69 -0.88
CA GLN A 308 6.60 2.31 -0.84
C GLN A 308 5.67 3.48 -1.20
N SER A 309 5.87 4.66 -0.60
CA SER A 309 5.03 5.81 -0.89
C SER A 309 5.20 6.29 -2.32
N ARG A 310 6.44 6.24 -2.85
CA ARG A 310 6.72 6.51 -4.26
C ARG A 310 5.91 5.58 -5.18
N MET A 311 5.94 4.28 -4.90
CA MET A 311 5.17 3.31 -5.72
C MET A 311 3.66 3.56 -5.68
N GLU A 312 3.11 3.95 -4.54
CA GLU A 312 1.66 4.20 -4.41
C GLU A 312 1.20 5.44 -5.19
N ILE A 313 1.98 6.52 -5.15
CA ILE A 313 1.77 7.70 -6.00
C ILE A 313 1.85 7.31 -7.48
N TYR A 314 2.86 6.51 -7.85
CA TYR A 314 3.05 6.08 -9.23
C TYR A 314 1.86 5.25 -9.75
N VAL A 315 1.37 4.31 -8.94
CA VAL A 315 0.18 3.52 -9.27
C VAL A 315 -1.04 4.42 -9.41
N ALA A 316 -1.27 5.34 -8.48
CA ALA A 316 -2.41 6.27 -8.54
C ALA A 316 -2.38 7.15 -9.79
N SER A 317 -1.20 7.68 -10.16
CA SER A 317 -1.00 8.48 -11.37
C SER A 317 -1.24 7.66 -12.65
N CYS A 318 -0.69 6.46 -12.75
CA CYS A 318 -0.93 5.56 -13.89
C CYS A 318 -2.42 5.20 -14.03
N ARG A 319 -3.09 4.89 -12.91
CA ARG A 319 -4.51 4.57 -12.89
C ARG A 319 -5.36 5.76 -13.30
N TRP A 320 -5.06 6.96 -12.81
CA TRP A 320 -5.72 8.19 -13.28
C TRP A 320 -5.55 8.40 -14.78
N ARG A 321 -4.32 8.29 -15.32
CA ARG A 321 -4.04 8.42 -16.76
C ARG A 321 -4.83 7.43 -17.60
N LEU A 322 -4.89 6.16 -17.17
CA LEU A 322 -5.70 5.14 -17.83
C LEU A 322 -7.18 5.53 -17.90
N HIS A 323 -7.80 5.82 -16.75
CA HIS A 323 -9.25 6.04 -16.70
C HIS A 323 -9.65 7.38 -17.34
N ALA A 324 -8.86 8.44 -17.14
CA ALA A 324 -9.07 9.73 -17.81
C ALA A 324 -8.87 9.60 -19.33
N GLY A 325 -7.82 8.90 -19.77
CA GLY A 325 -7.54 8.67 -21.19
C GLY A 325 -8.66 7.87 -21.87
N ARG A 326 -9.14 6.80 -21.23
CA ARG A 326 -10.31 6.03 -21.73
C ARG A 326 -11.57 6.88 -21.81
N SER A 327 -11.84 7.70 -20.80
CA SER A 327 -13.03 8.58 -20.78
C SER A 327 -12.97 9.67 -21.84
N ARG A 328 -11.77 10.14 -22.20
CA ARG A 328 -11.54 11.18 -23.21
C ARG A 328 -11.26 10.62 -24.61
N GLN A 329 -11.20 9.29 -24.75
CA GLN A 329 -10.77 8.60 -25.97
C GLN A 329 -9.38 9.07 -26.46
N ASP A 330 -8.47 9.33 -25.52
CA ASP A 330 -7.12 9.83 -25.78
C ASP A 330 -6.13 8.68 -26.04
N SER A 331 -6.13 8.18 -27.28
CA SER A 331 -5.21 7.10 -27.70
C SER A 331 -3.73 7.49 -27.61
N ALA A 332 -3.40 8.78 -27.78
CA ALA A 332 -2.01 9.24 -27.71
C ALA A 332 -1.49 9.18 -26.27
N GLY A 333 -2.28 9.68 -25.30
CA GLY A 333 -1.98 9.58 -23.88
C GLY A 333 -1.89 8.14 -23.38
N LEU A 334 -2.78 7.26 -23.85
CA LEU A 334 -2.73 5.83 -23.53
C LEU A 334 -1.50 5.13 -24.12
N THR A 335 -1.07 5.50 -25.34
CA THR A 335 0.15 4.96 -25.94
C THR A 335 1.37 5.37 -25.12
N ALA A 336 1.48 6.65 -24.75
CA ALA A 336 2.56 7.13 -23.90
C ALA A 336 2.61 6.42 -22.54
N LEU A 337 1.45 6.14 -21.94
CA LEU A 337 1.36 5.35 -20.70
C LEU A 337 1.88 3.92 -20.88
N VAL A 338 1.53 3.25 -21.97
CA VAL A 338 2.00 1.89 -22.27
C VAL A 338 3.52 1.87 -22.49
N ASP A 339 4.06 2.81 -23.25
CA ASP A 339 5.50 2.90 -23.52
C ASP A 339 6.31 3.14 -22.23
N GLU A 340 5.80 4.00 -21.35
CA GLU A 340 6.39 4.23 -20.03
C GLU A 340 6.37 2.96 -19.17
N LEU A 341 5.22 2.28 -19.07
CA LEU A 341 5.08 1.07 -18.28
C LEU A 341 5.88 -0.11 -18.84
N ALA A 342 6.09 -0.17 -20.15
CA ALA A 342 6.98 -1.16 -20.78
C ALA A 342 8.43 -1.02 -20.30
N THR A 343 8.87 0.19 -19.97
CA THR A 343 10.21 0.46 -19.41
C THR A 343 10.24 0.26 -17.89
N ALA A 344 9.21 0.71 -17.17
CA ALA A 344 9.18 0.67 -15.71
C ALA A 344 8.94 -0.73 -15.12
N LEU A 345 8.09 -1.56 -15.75
CA LEU A 345 7.70 -2.86 -15.20
C LEU A 345 8.90 -3.82 -15.00
N PRO A 346 9.87 -3.95 -15.93
CA PRO A 346 11.09 -4.75 -15.70
C PRO A 346 11.93 -4.30 -14.51
N GLU A 347 12.06 -2.99 -14.29
CA GLU A 347 12.84 -2.44 -13.17
C GLU A 347 12.17 -2.71 -11.81
N ILE A 348 10.85 -2.55 -11.76
CA ILE A 348 10.03 -2.84 -10.57
C ILE A 348 10.09 -4.34 -10.24
N ASP A 349 10.06 -5.20 -11.25
CA ASP A 349 10.20 -6.64 -11.11
C ASP A 349 11.58 -7.06 -10.60
N ALA A 350 12.66 -6.45 -11.12
CA ALA A 350 14.02 -6.70 -10.66
C ALA A 350 14.22 -6.33 -9.18
N ARG A 351 13.45 -5.37 -8.67
CA ARG A 351 13.42 -4.98 -7.24
C ARG A 351 12.47 -5.80 -6.38
N ALA A 352 11.86 -6.86 -6.93
CA ALA A 352 10.90 -7.73 -6.26
C ALA A 352 9.70 -6.97 -5.65
N LEU A 353 9.28 -5.86 -6.25
CA LEU A 353 8.08 -5.08 -5.87
C LEU A 353 6.82 -5.64 -6.55
N HIS A 354 6.61 -6.96 -6.46
CA HIS A 354 5.64 -7.66 -7.29
C HIS A 354 4.18 -7.20 -7.07
N TYR A 355 3.83 -6.68 -5.89
CA TYR A 355 2.47 -6.21 -5.65
C TYR A 355 2.18 -4.90 -6.40
N ALA A 356 3.13 -3.94 -6.37
CA ALA A 356 3.05 -2.71 -7.17
C ALA A 356 3.12 -3.03 -8.67
N TRP A 357 4.03 -3.92 -9.07
CA TRP A 357 4.12 -4.45 -10.43
C TRP A 357 2.76 -4.98 -10.91
N GLY A 358 2.05 -5.75 -10.08
CA GLY A 358 0.77 -6.33 -10.47
C GLY A 358 -0.32 -5.29 -10.71
N ARG A 359 -0.39 -4.24 -9.87
CA ARG A 359 -1.34 -3.13 -10.06
C ARG A 359 -1.05 -2.36 -11.34
N LEU A 360 0.22 -2.07 -11.62
CA LEU A 360 0.64 -1.40 -12.86
C LEU A 360 0.45 -2.28 -14.10
N ALA A 361 0.67 -3.59 -13.98
CA ALA A 361 0.45 -4.55 -15.06
C ALA A 361 -1.04 -4.64 -15.44
N ALA A 362 -1.95 -4.60 -14.46
CA ALA A 362 -3.39 -4.53 -14.71
C ALA A 362 -3.77 -3.24 -15.47
N VAL A 363 -3.21 -2.10 -15.05
CA VAL A 363 -3.38 -0.80 -15.72
C VAL A 363 -2.85 -0.84 -17.16
N ALA A 364 -1.64 -1.36 -17.38
CA ALA A 364 -1.03 -1.46 -18.70
C ALA A 364 -1.84 -2.37 -19.63
N ALA A 365 -2.31 -3.53 -19.12
CA ALA A 365 -3.13 -4.45 -19.91
C ALA A 365 -4.44 -3.81 -20.36
N LEU A 366 -5.12 -3.03 -19.50
CA LEU A 366 -6.32 -2.30 -19.88
C LEU A 366 -6.06 -1.21 -20.92
N ALA A 367 -4.93 -0.49 -20.81
CA ALA A 367 -4.52 0.48 -21.82
C ALA A 367 -4.26 -0.20 -23.16
N GLN A 368 -3.52 -1.32 -23.15
CA GLN A 368 -3.21 -2.12 -24.33
C GLN A 368 -4.47 -2.64 -25.03
N VAL A 369 -5.43 -3.20 -24.30
CA VAL A 369 -6.72 -3.61 -24.89
C VAL A 369 -7.45 -2.43 -25.52
N THR A 370 -7.46 -1.27 -24.86
CA THR A 370 -8.09 -0.05 -25.41
C THR A 370 -7.44 0.38 -26.72
N LEU A 371 -6.14 0.16 -26.87
CA LEU A 371 -5.35 0.45 -28.07
C LEU A 371 -5.40 -0.69 -29.13
N GLY A 372 -6.15 -1.76 -28.88
CA GLY A 372 -6.22 -2.93 -29.78
C GLY A 372 -5.02 -3.88 -29.70
N GLN A 373 -4.16 -3.75 -28.69
CA GLN A 373 -2.96 -4.56 -28.46
C GLN A 373 -3.26 -5.78 -27.58
N THR A 374 -4.27 -6.57 -27.95
CA THR A 374 -4.83 -7.64 -27.11
C THR A 374 -3.82 -8.74 -26.78
N GLU A 375 -2.97 -9.15 -27.72
CA GLU A 375 -1.98 -10.21 -27.49
C GLU A 375 -0.97 -9.83 -26.39
N ALA A 376 -0.49 -8.57 -26.41
CA ALA A 376 0.39 -8.04 -25.37
C ALA A 376 -0.31 -7.98 -24.00
N ALA A 377 -1.58 -7.56 -23.98
CA ALA A 377 -2.39 -7.50 -22.76
C ALA A 377 -2.60 -8.89 -22.15
N VAL A 378 -2.93 -9.90 -22.98
CA VAL A 378 -3.11 -11.30 -22.54
C VAL A 378 -1.82 -11.87 -21.97
N ALA A 379 -0.67 -11.64 -22.62
CA ALA A 379 0.62 -12.09 -22.11
C ALA A 379 0.93 -11.50 -20.72
N LEU A 380 0.66 -10.21 -20.54
CA LEU A 380 0.86 -9.50 -19.27
C LEU A 380 -0.10 -9.99 -18.18
N LEU A 381 -1.39 -10.12 -18.50
CA LEU A 381 -2.41 -10.65 -17.57
C LEU A 381 -2.15 -12.10 -17.19
N ALA A 382 -1.72 -12.96 -18.13
CA ALA A 382 -1.41 -14.35 -17.83
C ALA A 382 -0.24 -14.48 -16.84
N ARG A 383 0.76 -13.59 -16.92
CA ARG A 383 1.83 -13.51 -15.92
C ARG A 383 1.27 -13.07 -14.55
N LEU A 384 0.50 -11.98 -14.52
CA LEU A 384 -0.10 -11.46 -13.29
C LEU A 384 -1.00 -12.49 -12.59
N LEU A 385 -1.89 -13.15 -13.33
CA LEU A 385 -2.80 -14.17 -12.80
C LEU A 385 -2.05 -15.37 -12.22
N ARG A 386 -0.92 -15.79 -12.82
CA ARG A 386 -0.10 -16.89 -12.27
C ARG A 386 0.59 -16.51 -10.97
N LEU A 387 1.07 -15.28 -10.83
CA LEU A 387 1.62 -14.76 -9.57
C LEU A 387 0.53 -14.66 -8.51
N ALA A 388 -0.59 -14.04 -8.87
CA ALA A 388 -1.75 -13.85 -8.01
C ALA A 388 -2.36 -15.18 -7.54
N ALA A 389 -2.40 -16.22 -8.37
CA ALA A 389 -2.97 -17.51 -8.00
C ALA A 389 -2.21 -18.20 -6.86
N ARG A 390 -0.89 -17.97 -6.75
CA ARG A 390 -0.05 -18.57 -5.68
C ARG A 390 -0.35 -17.97 -4.32
N GLU A 391 -0.58 -16.66 -4.29
CA GLU A 391 -0.69 -15.86 -3.07
C GLU A 391 -2.11 -15.28 -2.87
N GLN A 392 -3.06 -15.70 -3.72
CA GLN A 392 -4.49 -15.38 -3.66
C GLN A 392 -4.82 -13.89 -3.83
N TRP A 393 -4.06 -13.15 -4.65
CA TRP A 393 -4.32 -11.73 -4.91
C TRP A 393 -5.59 -11.56 -5.75
N ARG A 394 -6.65 -11.01 -5.16
CA ARG A 394 -7.90 -10.70 -5.88
C ARG A 394 -8.11 -9.20 -6.02
N PHE A 395 -7.73 -8.43 -5.00
CA PHE A 395 -7.95 -6.98 -4.98
C PHE A 395 -7.31 -6.25 -6.16
N VAL A 396 -6.10 -6.66 -6.59
CA VAL A 396 -5.38 -6.10 -7.75
C VAL A 396 -6.18 -6.14 -9.06
N PHE A 397 -7.12 -7.07 -9.19
CA PHE A 397 -7.98 -7.16 -10.37
C PHE A 397 -9.32 -6.47 -10.12
N VAL A 398 -9.93 -6.74 -8.96
CA VAL A 398 -11.27 -6.23 -8.65
C VAL A 398 -11.27 -4.70 -8.52
N SER A 399 -10.16 -4.10 -8.09
CA SER A 399 -9.98 -2.65 -8.05
C SER A 399 -10.13 -1.98 -9.41
N GLU A 400 -9.82 -2.67 -10.51
CA GLU A 400 -9.96 -2.11 -11.87
C GLU A 400 -11.38 -2.25 -12.43
N GLY A 401 -12.25 -2.98 -11.72
CA GLY A 401 -13.68 -3.04 -11.97
C GLY A 401 -14.10 -3.75 -13.27
N ALA A 402 -15.28 -3.37 -13.76
CA ALA A 402 -15.92 -4.01 -14.92
C ALA A 402 -15.05 -4.09 -16.19
N PRO A 403 -14.25 -3.06 -16.57
CA PRO A 403 -13.38 -3.14 -17.74
C PRO A 403 -12.44 -4.35 -17.70
N LEU A 404 -11.84 -4.64 -16.55
CA LEU A 404 -10.92 -5.77 -16.44
C LEU A 404 -11.68 -7.11 -16.40
N ALA A 405 -12.85 -7.15 -15.75
CA ALA A 405 -13.71 -8.32 -15.77
C ALA A 405 -14.09 -8.74 -17.21
N THR A 406 -14.43 -7.76 -18.06
CA THR A 406 -14.74 -8.00 -19.49
C THR A 406 -13.55 -8.61 -20.21
N VAL A 407 -12.35 -8.02 -20.07
CA VAL A 407 -11.13 -8.56 -20.71
C VAL A 407 -10.83 -9.98 -20.25
N LEU A 408 -10.96 -10.26 -18.95
CA LEU A 408 -10.73 -11.61 -18.41
C LEU A 408 -11.76 -12.63 -18.91
N ALA A 409 -13.00 -12.20 -19.17
CA ALA A 409 -14.05 -13.05 -19.72
C ALA A 409 -13.84 -13.32 -21.22
N ASP A 410 -13.57 -12.28 -22.00
CA ASP A 410 -13.39 -12.36 -23.46
C ASP A 410 -12.13 -13.18 -23.81
N GLU A 411 -11.05 -12.95 -23.08
CA GLU A 411 -9.75 -13.60 -23.33
C GLU A 411 -9.56 -14.89 -22.52
N ARG A 412 -10.61 -15.42 -21.91
CA ARG A 412 -10.54 -16.60 -21.04
C ARG A 412 -9.82 -17.78 -21.68
N ALA A 413 -10.11 -18.10 -22.94
CA ALA A 413 -9.50 -19.21 -23.64
C ALA A 413 -7.98 -19.01 -23.83
N ALA A 414 -7.56 -17.79 -24.21
CA ALA A 414 -6.16 -17.44 -24.39
C ALA A 414 -5.40 -17.45 -23.06
N LEU A 415 -6.01 -16.93 -21.99
CA LEU A 415 -5.45 -16.95 -20.64
C LEU A 415 -5.23 -18.39 -20.13
N LEU A 416 -6.21 -19.29 -20.34
CA LEU A 416 -6.06 -20.70 -19.98
C LEU A 416 -4.96 -21.38 -20.80
N ALA A 417 -4.87 -21.10 -22.11
CA ALA A 417 -3.80 -21.60 -22.96
C ALA A 417 -2.41 -21.11 -22.52
N ALA A 418 -2.34 -19.89 -21.94
CA ALA A 418 -1.13 -19.32 -21.36
C ALA A 418 -0.77 -19.85 -19.95
N GLY A 419 -1.46 -20.90 -19.48
CA GLY A 419 -1.15 -21.57 -18.21
C GLY A 419 -1.74 -20.91 -16.97
N VAL A 420 -2.77 -20.07 -17.11
CA VAL A 420 -3.52 -19.54 -15.96
C VAL A 420 -4.33 -20.66 -15.29
N PRO A 421 -4.27 -20.82 -13.95
CA PRO A 421 -5.08 -21.83 -13.26
C PRO A 421 -6.59 -21.56 -13.41
N ALA A 422 -7.33 -22.52 -13.99
CA ALA A 422 -8.75 -22.37 -14.28
C ALA A 422 -9.61 -22.10 -13.02
N GLY A 423 -9.31 -22.78 -11.91
CA GLY A 423 -10.03 -22.59 -10.64
C GLY A 423 -9.87 -21.17 -10.10
N PHE A 424 -8.64 -20.63 -10.11
CA PHE A 424 -8.38 -19.27 -9.67
C PHE A 424 -9.11 -18.24 -10.54
N LEU A 425 -9.06 -18.40 -11.86
CA LEU A 425 -9.77 -17.50 -12.78
C LEU A 425 -11.29 -17.55 -12.57
N GLN A 426 -11.86 -18.73 -12.34
CA GLN A 426 -13.28 -18.89 -12.05
C GLN A 426 -13.68 -18.22 -10.73
N GLU A 427 -12.91 -18.43 -9.66
CA GLU A 427 -13.15 -17.79 -8.37
C GLU A 427 -13.01 -16.27 -8.46
N LEU A 428 -12.00 -15.79 -9.18
CA LEU A 428 -11.80 -14.35 -9.39
C LEU A 428 -12.99 -13.72 -10.11
N MET A 429 -13.49 -14.36 -11.18
CA MET A 429 -14.67 -13.89 -11.91
C MET A 429 -15.92 -13.84 -11.04
N ALA A 430 -16.06 -14.72 -10.05
CA ALA A 430 -17.19 -14.72 -9.12
C ALA A 430 -17.14 -13.57 -8.09
N VAL A 431 -15.95 -13.00 -7.85
CA VAL A 431 -15.73 -11.92 -6.89
C VAL A 431 -15.90 -10.54 -7.50
N PHE A 432 -15.73 -10.40 -8.82
CA PHE A 432 -16.12 -9.16 -9.48
C PHE A 432 -17.59 -8.85 -9.17
N PRO A 433 -17.93 -7.60 -8.83
CA PRO A 433 -19.31 -7.22 -8.61
C PRO A 433 -20.09 -7.61 -9.86
N GLN A 434 -21.09 -8.49 -9.69
CA GLN A 434 -21.97 -8.83 -10.80
C GLN A 434 -22.55 -7.53 -11.31
N THR A 435 -22.26 -7.20 -12.56
CA THR A 435 -22.71 -5.97 -13.20
C THR A 435 -24.23 -6.05 -13.38
N THR A 436 -24.99 -5.85 -12.32
CA THR A 436 -26.22 -5.08 -12.42
C THR A 436 -25.76 -3.63 -12.55
N PRO A 437 -26.10 -2.92 -13.63
CA PRO A 437 -25.66 -1.55 -13.81
C PRO A 437 -25.98 -0.73 -12.55
N ASP A 438 -24.99 0.04 -12.08
CA ASP A 438 -25.08 0.87 -10.89
C ASP A 438 -25.98 2.07 -11.24
N TRP A 439 -27.28 1.93 -10.97
CA TRP A 439 -28.25 2.97 -11.23
C TRP A 439 -28.50 3.79 -9.97
N PRO A 440 -28.61 5.12 -10.04
CA PRO A 440 -29.21 5.91 -8.96
C PRO A 440 -30.67 5.50 -8.70
N GLU A 441 -31.33 4.94 -9.73
CA GLU A 441 -32.59 4.20 -9.67
C GLU A 441 -32.65 3.28 -10.90
N PRO A 442 -32.82 1.95 -10.75
CA PRO A 442 -32.92 1.06 -11.90
C PRO A 442 -34.04 1.51 -12.84
N LEU A 443 -33.73 1.56 -14.14
CA LEU A 443 -34.76 1.74 -15.16
C LEU A 443 -35.74 0.57 -15.03
N THR A 444 -37.01 0.88 -14.86
CA THR A 444 -38.09 -0.11 -14.89
C THR A 444 -38.09 -0.83 -16.24
N GLU A 445 -38.65 -2.05 -16.31
CA GLU A 445 -38.75 -2.82 -17.57
C GLU A 445 -39.31 -1.96 -18.72
N ARG A 446 -40.32 -1.13 -18.40
CA ARG A 446 -40.94 -0.22 -19.36
C ARG A 446 -40.01 0.90 -19.82
N GLU A 447 -39.17 1.43 -18.94
CA GLU A 447 -38.17 2.44 -19.31
C GLU A 447 -37.05 1.84 -20.14
N GLN A 448 -36.68 0.58 -19.91
CA GLN A 448 -35.69 -0.14 -20.72
C GLN A 448 -36.19 -0.35 -22.16
N GLU A 449 -37.45 -0.76 -22.33
CA GLU A 449 -38.08 -0.84 -23.65
C GLU A 449 -38.06 0.51 -24.37
N VAL A 450 -38.39 1.60 -23.66
CA VAL A 450 -38.37 2.96 -24.23
C VAL A 450 -36.94 3.37 -24.61
N VAL A 451 -35.92 3.06 -23.82
CA VAL A 451 -34.51 3.33 -24.17
C VAL A 451 -34.09 2.60 -25.45
N ALA A 452 -34.47 1.33 -25.61
CA ALA A 452 -34.17 0.58 -26.83
C ALA A 452 -34.80 1.21 -28.08
N LEU A 453 -36.04 1.69 -27.98
CA LEU A 453 -36.72 2.39 -29.07
C LEU A 453 -36.12 3.77 -29.33
N ILE A 454 -35.65 4.47 -28.29
CA ILE A 454 -34.93 5.74 -28.45
C ILE A 454 -33.65 5.52 -29.27
N ALA A 455 -32.88 4.48 -28.92
CA ALA A 455 -31.65 4.10 -29.58
C ALA A 455 -31.85 3.59 -31.01
N ALA A 456 -32.99 2.96 -31.30
CA ALA A 456 -33.41 2.61 -32.67
C ALA A 456 -33.88 3.82 -33.50
N GLY A 457 -33.86 5.04 -32.92
CA GLY A 457 -34.16 6.28 -33.64
C GLY A 457 -35.64 6.70 -33.65
N LEU A 458 -36.53 6.00 -32.96
CA LEU A 458 -37.98 6.24 -33.03
C LEU A 458 -38.41 7.51 -32.28
N SER A 459 -39.18 8.37 -32.93
CA SER A 459 -39.82 9.53 -32.31
C SER A 459 -40.76 9.14 -31.17
N ASN A 460 -41.08 10.09 -30.28
CA ASN A 460 -42.01 9.85 -29.17
C ASN A 460 -43.41 9.40 -29.65
N GLN A 461 -43.81 9.78 -30.86
CA GLN A 461 -45.07 9.33 -31.47
C GLN A 461 -44.99 7.87 -31.94
N GLU A 462 -43.87 7.46 -32.52
CA GLU A 462 -43.64 6.07 -32.93
C GLU A 462 -43.50 5.15 -31.72
N ILE A 463 -42.80 5.61 -30.67
CA ILE A 463 -42.73 4.92 -29.38
C ILE A 463 -44.13 4.75 -28.79
N ALA A 464 -44.95 5.80 -28.81
CA ALA A 464 -46.32 5.75 -28.31
C ALA A 464 -47.16 4.69 -29.05
N ASN A 465 -47.05 4.66 -30.38
CA ASN A 465 -47.75 3.70 -31.22
C ASN A 465 -47.28 2.27 -30.97
N GLN A 466 -45.97 2.03 -30.91
CA GLN A 466 -45.41 0.69 -30.74
C GLN A 466 -45.69 0.11 -29.36
N LEU A 467 -45.69 0.97 -28.34
CA LEU A 467 -45.96 0.57 -26.96
C LEU A 467 -47.45 0.62 -26.60
N THR A 468 -48.33 1.01 -27.53
CA THR A 468 -49.78 1.19 -27.31
C THR A 468 -50.09 2.10 -26.11
N ILE A 469 -49.40 3.25 -26.03
CA ILE A 469 -49.59 4.27 -24.98
C ILE A 469 -49.88 5.64 -25.60
N THR A 470 -50.33 6.60 -24.79
CA THR A 470 -50.53 7.97 -25.28
C THR A 470 -49.19 8.68 -25.52
N TYR A 471 -49.16 9.65 -26.45
CA TYR A 471 -48.00 10.51 -26.68
C TYR A 471 -47.51 11.21 -25.39
N GLY A 472 -48.43 11.66 -24.54
CA GLY A 472 -48.10 12.28 -23.25
C GLY A 472 -47.39 11.31 -22.30
N THR A 473 -47.80 10.04 -22.29
CA THR A 473 -47.15 8.98 -21.51
C THR A 473 -45.76 8.67 -22.05
N ALA A 474 -45.59 8.56 -23.37
CA ALA A 474 -44.26 8.36 -23.99
C ALA A 474 -43.30 9.51 -23.66
N LYS A 475 -43.76 10.77 -23.76
CA LYS A 475 -42.96 11.95 -23.39
C LYS A 475 -42.55 11.94 -21.92
N ARG A 476 -43.44 11.49 -21.01
CA ARG A 476 -43.13 11.35 -19.59
C ARG A 476 -42.04 10.29 -19.36
N HIS A 477 -42.14 9.12 -19.99
CA HIS A 477 -41.09 8.10 -19.88
C HIS A 477 -39.74 8.62 -20.39
N VAL A 478 -39.71 9.29 -21.54
CA VAL A 478 -38.47 9.86 -22.11
C VAL A 478 -37.84 10.89 -21.15
N ASN A 479 -38.63 11.77 -20.54
CA ASN A 479 -38.12 12.76 -19.60
C ASN A 479 -37.59 12.12 -18.30
N ASN A 480 -38.27 11.11 -17.78
CA ASN A 480 -37.81 10.36 -16.62
C ASN A 480 -36.50 9.63 -16.92
N ILE A 481 -36.39 9.04 -18.12
CA ILE A 481 -35.17 8.40 -18.60
C ILE A 481 -34.03 9.42 -18.70
N TYR A 482 -34.27 10.62 -19.24
CA TYR A 482 -33.24 11.65 -19.32
C TYR A 482 -32.74 12.08 -17.94
N ALA A 483 -33.66 12.27 -16.99
CA ALA A 483 -33.31 12.56 -15.60
C ALA A 483 -32.50 11.42 -14.97
N LYS A 484 -32.90 10.16 -15.19
CA LYS A 484 -32.20 8.97 -14.67
C LYS A 484 -30.84 8.72 -15.33
N LEU A 485 -30.70 9.04 -16.62
CA LEU A 485 -29.46 8.91 -17.38
C LEU A 485 -28.52 10.13 -17.22
N GLY A 486 -28.97 11.20 -16.56
CA GLY A 486 -28.20 12.43 -16.39
C GLY A 486 -27.91 13.16 -17.70
N VAL A 487 -28.81 13.05 -18.68
CA VAL A 487 -28.66 13.64 -20.03
C VAL A 487 -29.76 14.65 -20.31
N ASN A 488 -29.48 15.62 -21.18
CA ASN A 488 -30.42 16.71 -21.50
C ASN A 488 -30.90 16.68 -22.95
N SER A 489 -30.40 15.75 -23.77
CA SER A 489 -30.79 15.62 -25.17
C SER A 489 -30.91 14.17 -25.61
N ARG A 490 -31.70 13.98 -26.68
CA ARG A 490 -31.92 12.65 -27.27
C ARG A 490 -30.64 12.03 -27.81
N ALA A 491 -29.80 12.83 -28.47
CA ALA A 491 -28.51 12.37 -28.97
C ALA A 491 -27.59 11.91 -27.83
N GLN A 492 -27.57 12.65 -26.71
CA GLN A 492 -26.85 12.24 -25.51
C GLN A 492 -27.41 10.94 -24.92
N ALA A 493 -28.74 10.79 -24.87
CA ALA A 493 -29.37 9.56 -24.39
C ALA A 493 -29.01 8.34 -25.24
N ILE A 494 -28.95 8.49 -26.58
CA ILE A 494 -28.58 7.42 -27.51
C ILE A 494 -27.10 7.03 -27.31
N LEU A 495 -26.19 8.01 -27.31
CA LEU A 495 -24.76 7.78 -27.06
C LEU A 495 -24.55 7.12 -25.70
N LYS A 496 -25.26 7.58 -24.67
CA LYS A 496 -25.18 7.00 -23.33
C LYS A 496 -25.70 5.57 -23.30
N ALA A 497 -26.80 5.26 -23.98
CA ALA A 497 -27.33 3.91 -24.07
C ALA A 497 -26.36 2.95 -24.80
N GLN A 498 -25.62 3.44 -25.79
CA GLN A 498 -24.58 2.70 -26.52
C GLN A 498 -23.32 2.49 -25.66
N GLU A 499 -22.80 3.55 -25.02
CA GLU A 499 -21.67 3.47 -24.08
C GLU A 499 -21.91 2.46 -22.95
N LEU A 500 -23.17 2.32 -22.55
CA LEU A 500 -23.58 1.44 -21.45
C LEU A 500 -24.02 0.04 -21.91
N GLY A 501 -23.91 -0.29 -23.20
CA GLY A 501 -24.19 -1.64 -23.73
C GLY A 501 -25.66 -2.07 -23.65
N MET A 502 -26.61 -1.13 -23.55
CA MET A 502 -28.05 -1.43 -23.40
C MET A 502 -28.72 -1.85 -24.72
N VAL A 503 -28.03 -1.64 -25.84
CA VAL A 503 -28.56 -1.85 -27.18
C VAL A 503 -27.43 -2.34 -28.07
N ASN A 504 -27.56 -3.58 -28.53
CA ASN A 504 -26.76 -4.11 -29.63
C ASN A 504 -27.38 -3.61 -30.93
N THR A 505 -26.94 -2.45 -31.42
CA THR A 505 -27.21 -2.08 -32.81
C THR A 505 -26.11 -2.72 -33.67
N PRO A 506 -26.44 -3.53 -34.70
CA PRO A 506 -25.46 -3.87 -35.73
C PRO A 506 -24.95 -2.56 -36.37
N PRO A 507 -23.67 -2.46 -36.74
CA PRO A 507 -23.16 -1.29 -37.44
C PRO A 507 -23.96 -1.10 -38.74
N GLY A 508 -24.65 0.04 -38.82
CA GLY A 508 -25.44 0.44 -39.99
C GLY A 508 -24.52 0.76 -41.17
N THR A 509 -24.87 0.11 -42.28
CA THR A 509 -24.38 0.21 -43.67
C THR A 509 -24.29 1.61 -44.25
#